data_AF-D7MIP0-F1
#
_entry.id   AF-D7MIP0-F1
#
_cell.length_a   1.000
_cell.length_b   1.000
_cell.length_c   1.000
_cell.angle_alpha   90.00
_cell.angle_beta   90.00
_cell.angle_gamma   90.00
#
_symmetry.space_group_name_H-M   'P 1'
#
loop_
_entity.id
_entity.type
_entity.pdbx_description
1 polymer ?
#
loop_
_entity_poly.entity_id
_entity_poly.type
_entity_poly.pdbx_seq_one_letter_code
_entity_poly.pdbx_strand_id
1 'polypeptide(L)'
;MISLEGDGQTTMPIALPIQSKEALDNNFRQRSKCMKRVKKYEGFDTTDARYGPELQKSICDERWSPCCTLVRLYARMGLHRYNLLQGKNLQLNRVKKYNMSTHSAACNYYITLVAMDPARSKLLNFQTKVGEERFGKFILTSDIARPRGENTEDGSLITEHYFYVKGSLPTCPPEDLFQNSNRFYVVEESELQVNDWIRLYLELAVATTHRSTGRNHDLSGLKIMKVAIDTCEDVPNEASQQCH
;
A
#
# COMPACT_ATOMS: atom_id res chain seq x y z
N MET A 1 66.38 4.39 15.42
CA MET A 1 66.21 5.71 16.07
C MET A 1 65.56 6.61 15.04
N ILE A 2 64.26 6.87 15.23
CA ILE A 2 63.44 8.03 14.85
C ILE A 2 62.03 7.59 15.24
N SER A 3 61.55 8.18 16.34
CA SER A 3 60.17 8.12 16.78
C SER A 3 59.33 9.00 15.87
N LEU A 4 58.12 8.54 15.54
CA LEU A 4 57.01 9.42 15.21
C LEU A 4 55.81 8.90 16.02
N GLU A 5 55.41 9.71 16.99
CA GLU A 5 54.17 9.59 17.74
C GLU A 5 52.98 9.72 16.77
N GLY A 6 51.98 8.87 16.96
CA GLY A 6 50.73 8.90 16.22
C GLY A 6 49.62 8.36 17.11
N ASP A 7 48.70 9.24 17.46
CA ASP A 7 47.65 9.14 18.47
C ASP A 7 46.95 7.77 18.56
N GLY A 8 46.89 7.25 19.78
CA GLY A 8 46.02 6.13 20.14
C GLY A 8 44.55 6.57 20.12
N GLN A 9 43.86 6.32 19.01
CA GLN A 9 42.41 6.22 19.01
C GLN A 9 42.00 4.79 19.38
N THR A 10 41.69 4.60 20.66
CA THR A 10 40.96 3.43 21.15
C THR A 10 39.56 3.44 20.51
N THR A 11 39.36 2.64 19.47
CA THR A 11 38.01 2.34 18.97
C THR A 11 37.28 1.50 20.02
N MET A 12 36.41 2.13 20.80
CA MET A 12 35.47 1.45 21.67
C MET A 12 34.42 0.72 20.83
N PRO A 13 34.13 -0.57 21.06
CA PRO A 13 33.03 -1.24 20.39
C PRO A 13 31.71 -0.61 20.85
N ILE A 14 30.88 -0.18 19.89
CA ILE A 14 29.52 0.29 20.14
C ILE A 14 28.72 -0.93 20.61
N ALA A 15 28.57 -1.09 21.93
CA ALA A 15 27.65 -2.06 22.50
C ALA A 15 26.22 -1.59 22.22
N LEU A 16 25.51 -2.30 21.35
CA LEU A 16 24.06 -2.16 21.23
C LEU A 16 23.43 -2.50 22.59
N PRO A 17 22.60 -1.63 23.17
CA PRO A 17 22.00 -1.91 24.47
C PRO A 17 21.08 -3.13 24.37
N ILE A 18 21.41 -4.19 25.11
CA ILE A 18 20.57 -5.37 25.29
C ILE A 18 19.38 -4.93 26.14
N GLN A 19 18.19 -4.84 25.54
CA GLN A 19 16.96 -4.55 26.29
C GLN A 19 16.70 -5.66 27.30
N SER A 20 16.36 -5.29 28.54
CA SER A 20 16.01 -6.26 29.57
C SER A 20 14.75 -7.05 29.17
N LYS A 21 14.68 -8.31 29.60
CA LYS A 21 13.52 -9.18 29.33
C LYS A 21 12.20 -8.54 29.79
N GLU A 22 12.21 -7.82 30.91
CA GLU A 22 11.06 -7.07 31.43
C GLU A 22 10.65 -5.89 30.53
N ALA A 23 11.62 -5.19 29.92
CA ALA A 23 11.33 -4.14 28.94
C ALA A 23 10.72 -4.73 27.65
N LEU A 24 11.20 -5.89 27.23
CA LEU A 24 10.65 -6.62 26.10
C LEU A 24 9.20 -7.08 26.37
N ASP A 25 8.96 -7.70 27.53
CA ASP A 25 7.65 -8.21 27.94
C ASP A 25 6.63 -7.08 28.14
N ASN A 26 7.03 -5.94 28.70
CA ASN A 26 6.20 -4.75 28.80
C ASN A 26 5.85 -4.18 27.41
N ASN A 27 6.82 -4.13 26.48
CA ASN A 27 6.57 -3.74 25.08
C ASN A 27 5.58 -4.69 24.39
N PHE A 28 5.70 -6.00 24.58
CA PHE A 28 4.76 -6.99 24.05
C PHE A 28 3.35 -6.81 24.63
N ARG A 29 3.23 -6.58 25.94
CA ARG A 29 1.94 -6.37 26.61
C ARG A 29 1.26 -5.07 26.15
N GLN A 30 2.03 -4.00 25.96
CA GLN A 30 1.51 -2.76 25.39
C GLN A 30 1.08 -2.93 23.92
N ARG A 31 1.89 -3.62 23.10
CA ARG A 31 1.54 -3.97 21.71
C ARG A 31 0.23 -4.77 21.60
N SER A 32 0.02 -5.74 22.49
CA SER A 32 -1.22 -6.53 22.49
C SER A 32 -2.45 -5.66 22.79
N LYS A 33 -2.34 -4.71 23.73
CA LYS A 33 -3.41 -3.76 24.04
C LYS A 33 -3.64 -2.75 22.90
N CYS A 34 -2.56 -2.28 22.26
CA CYS A 34 -2.58 -1.43 21.06
C CYS A 34 -3.38 -2.07 19.92
N MET A 35 -3.00 -3.28 19.52
CA MET A 35 -3.66 -3.98 18.41
C MET A 35 -5.15 -4.18 18.67
N LYS A 36 -5.54 -4.43 19.94
CA LYS A 36 -6.96 -4.49 20.32
C LYS A 36 -7.69 -3.16 20.13
N ARG A 37 -7.05 -2.01 20.38
CA ARG A 37 -7.64 -0.67 20.17
C ARG A 37 -7.75 -0.30 18.70
N VAL A 38 -6.71 -0.61 17.90
CA VAL A 38 -6.76 -0.42 16.44
C VAL A 38 -7.85 -1.30 15.83
N LYS A 39 -7.99 -2.56 16.28
CA LYS A 39 -9.10 -3.43 15.88
C LYS A 39 -10.47 -2.87 16.30
N LYS A 40 -10.58 -2.23 17.47
CA LYS A 40 -11.84 -1.64 17.97
C LYS A 40 -12.35 -0.46 17.13
N TYR A 41 -11.48 0.40 16.62
CA TYR A 41 -11.85 1.59 15.84
C TYR A 41 -11.42 1.50 14.37
N GLU A 42 -11.04 0.30 13.93
CA GLU A 42 -10.49 0.00 12.60
C GLU A 42 -9.36 0.94 12.15
N GLY A 43 -8.68 1.61 13.08
CA GLY A 43 -7.60 2.57 12.80
C GLY A 43 -7.99 3.90 12.14
N PHE A 44 -9.24 4.12 11.71
CA PHE A 44 -9.67 5.36 11.02
C PHE A 44 -9.99 6.52 11.98
N ASP A 45 -10.63 6.20 13.11
CA ASP A 45 -11.10 7.18 14.09
C ASP A 45 -10.33 6.97 15.40
N THR A 46 -9.07 7.42 15.43
CA THR A 46 -8.24 7.39 16.63
C THR A 46 -8.62 8.54 17.56
N THR A 47 -9.12 8.19 18.75
CA THR A 47 -9.27 9.12 19.87
C THR A 47 -7.91 9.35 20.49
N ASP A 48 -7.42 10.57 20.38
CA ASP A 48 -6.22 11.08 21.04
C ASP A 48 -6.22 10.71 22.54
N ALA A 49 -5.18 10.04 23.06
CA ALA A 49 -4.90 9.98 24.50
C ALA A 49 -3.58 9.27 24.87
N ARG A 50 -2.57 10.11 25.14
CA ARG A 50 -1.73 10.11 26.36
C ARG A 50 -0.63 9.06 26.56
N TYR A 51 -0.45 8.05 25.70
CA TYR A 51 0.77 7.22 25.71
C TYR A 51 1.16 6.79 24.28
N GLY A 52 1.93 7.65 23.59
CA GLY A 52 2.61 7.36 22.30
C GLY A 52 1.72 7.36 21.05
N PRO A 53 2.16 7.94 19.91
CA PRO A 53 1.40 7.90 18.66
C PRO A 53 1.61 6.55 17.96
N GLU A 54 0.85 5.53 18.35
CA GLU A 54 0.81 4.21 17.66
C GLU A 54 0.37 4.37 16.19
N LEU A 55 -0.49 5.37 15.94
CA LEU A 55 -0.83 5.87 14.62
C LEU A 55 -0.56 7.37 14.55
N GLN A 56 0.28 7.80 13.61
CA GLN A 56 0.46 9.21 13.28
C GLN A 56 -0.70 9.66 12.38
N LYS A 57 -1.49 10.60 12.89
CA LYS A 57 -2.58 11.22 12.14
C LYS A 57 -2.05 12.39 11.31
N SER A 58 -2.43 12.40 10.04
CA SER A 58 -2.16 13.50 9.11
C SER A 58 -3.47 13.97 8.49
N ILE A 59 -3.66 15.28 8.46
CA ILE A 59 -4.80 15.93 7.80
C ILE A 59 -4.32 16.45 6.46
N CYS A 60 -5.09 16.18 5.42
CA CYS A 60 -4.80 16.66 4.08
C CYS A 60 -5.73 17.83 3.77
N ASP A 61 -5.15 19.01 3.64
CA ASP A 61 -5.82 20.23 3.25
C ASP A 61 -5.28 20.67 1.90
N GLU A 62 -6.13 20.68 0.87
CA GLU A 62 -5.74 21.09 -0.49
C GLU A 62 -5.10 22.49 -0.54
N ARG A 63 -5.42 23.36 0.42
CA ARG A 63 -4.94 24.75 0.42
C ARG A 63 -3.57 24.93 1.07
N TRP A 64 -3.28 24.16 2.13
CA TRP A 64 -2.12 24.40 2.99
C TRP A 64 -1.22 23.19 3.18
N SER A 65 -1.75 21.97 3.03
CA SER A 65 -1.03 20.73 3.26
C SER A 65 -1.57 19.65 2.32
N PRO A 66 -1.21 19.70 1.03
CA PRO A 66 -1.66 18.70 0.07
C PRO A 66 -1.15 17.33 0.50
N CYS A 67 -2.03 16.34 0.42
CA CYS A 67 -1.69 14.95 0.67
C CYS A 67 -0.53 14.51 -0.24
N CYS A 68 0.44 13.79 0.31
CA CYS A 68 1.55 13.28 -0.50
C CYS A 68 1.04 12.37 -1.62
N THR A 69 1.76 12.36 -2.76
CA THR A 69 1.36 11.60 -3.95
C THR A 69 1.11 10.13 -3.63
N LEU A 70 1.95 9.54 -2.77
CA LEU A 70 1.84 8.15 -2.35
C LEU A 70 0.49 7.84 -1.67
N VAL A 71 0.06 8.67 -0.73
CA VAL A 71 -1.23 8.49 -0.04
C VAL A 71 -2.40 8.66 -1.00
N ARG A 72 -2.29 9.57 -1.98
CA ARG A 72 -3.31 9.71 -3.04
C ARG A 72 -3.40 8.45 -3.91
N LEU A 73 -2.27 7.81 -4.21
CA LEU A 73 -2.25 6.55 -4.96
C LEU A 73 -2.86 5.40 -4.15
N TYR A 74 -2.55 5.28 -2.86
CA TYR A 74 -3.21 4.29 -1.97
C TYR A 74 -4.72 4.52 -1.87
N ALA A 75 -5.15 5.79 -1.84
CA ALA A 75 -6.56 6.14 -1.88
C ALA A 75 -7.23 5.64 -3.18
N ARG A 76 -6.59 5.86 -4.34
CA ARG A 76 -7.06 5.34 -5.64
C ARG A 76 -7.06 3.81 -5.69
N MET A 77 -6.05 3.15 -5.14
CA MET A 77 -5.97 1.68 -5.05
C MET A 77 -7.18 1.10 -4.31
N GLY A 78 -7.53 1.67 -3.15
CA GLY A 78 -8.72 1.25 -2.41
C GLY A 78 -10.01 1.46 -3.19
N LEU A 79 -10.16 2.60 -3.86
CA LEU A 79 -11.32 2.86 -4.72
C LEU A 79 -11.39 1.90 -5.90
N HIS A 80 -10.27 1.61 -6.55
CA HIS A 80 -10.19 0.67 -7.65
C HIS A 80 -10.66 -0.73 -7.22
N ARG A 81 -10.20 -1.23 -6.06
CA ARG A 81 -10.68 -2.49 -5.48
C ARG A 81 -12.20 -2.50 -5.30
N TYR A 82 -12.77 -1.44 -4.73
CA TYR A 82 -14.22 -1.37 -4.52
C TYR A 82 -15.00 -1.29 -5.84
N ASN A 83 -14.54 -0.47 -6.78
CA ASN A 83 -15.12 -0.35 -8.12
C ASN A 83 -15.13 -1.69 -8.86
N LEU A 84 -14.01 -2.42 -8.80
CA LEU A 84 -13.86 -3.74 -9.40
C LEU A 84 -14.83 -4.75 -8.79
N LEU A 85 -14.89 -4.83 -7.46
CA LEU A 85 -15.73 -5.82 -6.76
C LEU A 85 -17.23 -5.51 -6.79
N GLN A 86 -17.61 -4.22 -6.87
CA GLN A 86 -19.01 -3.78 -6.78
C GLN A 86 -19.58 -3.29 -8.11
N GLY A 87 -18.81 -3.37 -9.21
CA GLY A 87 -19.20 -2.85 -10.51
C GLY A 87 -19.55 -1.36 -10.47
N LYS A 88 -18.77 -0.56 -9.74
CA LYS A 88 -18.98 0.89 -9.58
C LYS A 88 -17.91 1.68 -10.33
N ASN A 89 -18.15 2.97 -10.50
CA ASN A 89 -17.21 3.91 -11.11
C ASN A 89 -17.01 5.14 -10.22
N LEU A 90 -16.67 4.92 -8.95
CA LEU A 90 -16.39 6.00 -8.02
C LEU A 90 -15.03 6.62 -8.33
N GLN A 91 -14.98 7.94 -8.44
CA GLN A 91 -13.76 8.70 -8.70
C GLN A 91 -13.24 9.34 -7.42
N LEU A 92 -11.91 9.38 -7.25
CA LEU A 92 -11.30 10.10 -6.13
C LEU A 92 -11.51 11.60 -6.31
N ASN A 93 -12.26 12.23 -5.40
CA ASN A 93 -12.36 13.68 -5.35
C ASN A 93 -11.18 14.25 -4.54
N ARG A 94 -11.05 13.85 -3.28
CA ARG A 94 -9.95 14.29 -2.40
C ARG A 94 -9.70 13.37 -1.23
N VAL A 95 -8.50 13.42 -0.67
CA VAL A 95 -8.18 12.74 0.59
C VAL A 95 -8.34 13.73 1.74
N LYS A 96 -9.07 13.35 2.79
CA LYS A 96 -9.33 14.22 3.97
C LYS A 96 -8.27 14.06 5.04
N LYS A 97 -7.99 12.81 5.40
CA LYS A 97 -7.04 12.45 6.46
C LYS A 97 -6.52 11.04 6.22
N TYR A 98 -5.37 10.75 6.79
CA TYR A 98 -4.92 9.38 6.95
C TYR A 98 -4.24 9.20 8.30
N ASN A 99 -4.33 7.98 8.84
CA ASN A 99 -3.56 7.58 10.00
C ASN A 99 -2.55 6.53 9.54
N MET A 100 -1.29 6.67 9.92
CA MET A 100 -0.20 5.78 9.52
C MET A 100 0.45 5.13 10.74
N SER A 101 0.74 3.84 10.69
CA SER A 101 1.52 3.18 11.75
C SER A 101 2.96 3.70 11.82
N THR A 102 3.51 3.84 13.02
CA THR A 102 4.85 4.40 13.26
C THR A 102 5.90 3.34 13.67
N HIS A 103 5.49 2.09 13.85
CA HIS A 103 6.32 1.04 14.45
C HIS A 103 7.31 0.37 13.49
N SER A 104 7.16 0.54 12.18
CA SER A 104 7.96 -0.10 11.14
C SER A 104 8.09 0.85 9.95
N ALA A 105 9.14 0.65 9.14
CA ALA A 105 9.28 1.33 7.86
C ALA A 105 8.18 0.95 6.86
N ALA A 106 7.69 -0.29 6.94
CA ALA A 106 6.51 -0.74 6.20
C ALA A 106 5.27 -0.39 7.02
N CYS A 107 4.45 0.51 6.50
CA CYS A 107 3.36 1.12 7.25
C CYS A 107 1.98 0.61 6.81
N ASN A 108 1.04 0.59 7.75
CA ASN A 108 -0.38 0.54 7.46
C ASN A 108 -0.95 1.96 7.36
N TYR A 109 -1.72 2.23 6.32
CA TYR A 109 -2.38 3.50 6.06
C TYR A 109 -3.89 3.33 6.14
N TYR A 110 -4.50 4.04 7.08
CA TYR A 110 -5.95 4.13 7.27
C TYR A 110 -6.43 5.46 6.71
N ILE A 111 -6.92 5.44 5.48
CA ILE A 111 -7.20 6.64 4.69
C ILE A 111 -8.70 6.92 4.70
N THR A 112 -9.07 8.16 5.01
CA THR A 112 -10.43 8.68 4.80
C THR A 112 -10.42 9.66 3.65
N LEU A 113 -11.24 9.40 2.63
CA LEU A 113 -11.31 10.17 1.40
C LEU A 113 -12.77 10.53 1.05
N VAL A 114 -12.92 11.46 0.13
CA VAL A 114 -14.19 11.75 -0.55
C VAL A 114 -14.09 11.18 -1.95
N ALA A 115 -15.07 10.36 -2.30
CA ALA A 115 -15.26 9.87 -3.64
C ALA A 115 -16.50 10.50 -4.26
N MET A 116 -16.49 10.64 -5.58
CA MET A 116 -17.58 11.17 -6.37
C MET A 116 -18.16 10.04 -7.22
N ASP A 117 -19.47 9.86 -7.14
CA ASP A 117 -20.23 9.04 -8.09
C ASP A 117 -20.60 9.94 -9.28
N PRO A 118 -19.94 9.78 -10.46
CA PRO A 118 -20.19 10.65 -11.60
C PRO A 118 -21.62 10.50 -12.14
N ALA A 119 -22.24 9.33 -12.01
CA ALA A 119 -23.60 9.09 -12.51
C ALA A 119 -24.67 9.80 -11.67
N ARG A 120 -24.39 10.05 -10.39
CA ARG A 120 -25.33 10.69 -9.45
C ARG A 120 -24.90 12.08 -9.01
N SER A 121 -23.74 12.54 -9.49
CA SER A 121 -23.04 13.75 -9.01
C SER A 121 -22.99 13.83 -7.47
N LYS A 122 -22.86 12.68 -6.81
CA LYS A 122 -22.96 12.56 -5.35
C LYS A 122 -21.58 12.35 -4.74
N LEU A 123 -21.25 13.16 -3.74
CA LEU A 123 -20.06 12.94 -2.93
C LEU A 123 -20.36 11.95 -1.80
N LEU A 124 -19.51 10.95 -1.64
CA LEU A 124 -19.53 10.03 -0.51
C LEU A 124 -18.24 10.11 0.30
N ASN A 125 -18.36 9.85 1.60
CA ASN A 125 -17.19 9.56 2.42
C ASN A 125 -16.81 8.10 2.21
N PHE A 126 -15.54 7.83 2.01
CA PHE A 126 -15.02 6.49 1.76
C PHE A 126 -13.79 6.25 2.64
N GLN A 127 -13.61 4.99 3.05
CA GLN A 127 -12.52 4.55 3.91
C GLN A 127 -11.78 3.40 3.24
N THR A 128 -10.45 3.48 3.24
CA THR A 128 -9.59 2.41 2.74
C THR A 128 -8.41 2.15 3.66
N LYS A 129 -8.07 0.87 3.86
CA LYS A 129 -6.86 0.43 4.55
C LYS A 129 -5.92 -0.17 3.51
N VAL A 130 -4.72 0.40 3.41
CA VAL A 130 -3.63 -0.13 2.60
C VAL A 130 -2.45 -0.49 3.50
N GLY A 131 -2.00 -1.75 3.44
CA GLY A 131 -0.83 -2.23 4.13
C GLY A 131 0.38 -2.28 3.19
N GLU A 132 1.52 -1.78 3.64
CA GLU A 132 2.80 -2.11 3.01
C GLU A 132 3.36 -3.38 3.65
N GLU A 133 3.62 -4.41 2.83
CA GLU A 133 4.26 -5.63 3.31
C GLU A 133 5.78 -5.45 3.42
N ARG A 134 6.36 -4.63 2.53
CA ARG A 134 7.78 -4.29 2.54
C ARG A 134 8.01 -2.84 2.13
N PHE A 135 8.83 -2.14 2.91
CA PHE A 135 9.27 -0.78 2.59
C PHE A 135 10.09 -0.76 1.29
N GLY A 136 9.86 0.25 0.45
CA GLY A 136 10.62 0.44 -0.78
C GLY A 136 10.32 -0.57 -1.88
N LYS A 137 9.24 -1.35 -1.76
CA LYS A 137 8.83 -2.34 -2.75
C LYS A 137 7.34 -2.24 -3.03
N PHE A 138 6.95 -2.57 -4.26
CA PHE A 138 5.54 -2.65 -4.63
C PHE A 138 4.93 -3.96 -4.17
N ILE A 139 4.72 -4.08 -2.85
CA ILE A 139 4.04 -5.22 -2.22
C ILE A 139 3.05 -4.63 -1.23
N LEU A 140 1.80 -4.50 -1.67
CA LEU A 140 0.72 -3.82 -0.96
C LEU A 140 -0.48 -4.75 -0.75
N THR A 141 -1.17 -4.57 0.36
CA THR A 141 -2.46 -5.21 0.67
C THR A 141 -3.55 -4.15 0.77
N SER A 142 -4.76 -4.45 0.32
CA SER A 142 -5.93 -3.58 0.48
C SER A 142 -7.03 -4.36 1.21
N ASP A 143 -7.04 -4.22 2.53
CA ASP A 143 -7.89 -5.02 3.41
C ASP A 143 -9.29 -4.43 3.55
N ILE A 144 -9.40 -3.10 3.52
CA ILE A 144 -10.65 -2.37 3.70
C ILE A 144 -10.80 -1.41 2.53
N ALA A 145 -11.96 -1.41 1.90
CA ALA A 145 -12.34 -0.44 0.87
C ALA A 145 -13.86 -0.35 0.82
N ARG A 146 -14.44 0.68 1.45
CA ARG A 146 -15.91 0.85 1.54
C ARG A 146 -16.37 2.29 1.78
N PRO A 147 -17.60 2.65 1.38
CA PRO A 147 -18.28 3.85 1.85
C PRO A 147 -18.40 3.90 3.38
N ARG A 148 -18.30 5.11 3.95
CA ARG A 148 -18.43 5.32 5.40
C ARG A 148 -19.92 5.30 5.79
N GLY A 149 -20.28 4.47 6.77
CA GLY A 149 -21.65 4.32 7.27
C GLY A 149 -22.42 3.15 6.67
N GLU A 150 -21.81 2.42 5.73
CA GLU A 150 -22.29 1.11 5.31
C GLU A 150 -21.77 0.10 6.35
N ASN A 151 -22.62 -0.23 7.33
CA ASN A 151 -22.34 -1.32 8.24
C ASN A 151 -22.37 -2.60 7.40
N THR A 152 -21.23 -3.27 7.26
CA THR A 152 -21.25 -4.69 6.90
C THR A 152 -21.85 -5.43 8.10
N GLU A 153 -23.18 -5.45 8.18
CA GLU A 153 -23.94 -6.35 9.06
C GLU A 153 -23.76 -7.81 8.62
N ASP A 154 -23.34 -8.01 7.38
CA ASP A 154 -22.75 -9.26 6.95
C ASP A 154 -21.26 -9.22 7.27
N GLY A 155 -20.91 -9.79 8.42
CA GLY A 155 -19.57 -10.20 8.78
C GLY A 155 -19.07 -11.30 7.86
N SER A 156 -19.12 -11.06 6.53
CA SER A 156 -18.28 -11.76 5.58
C SER A 156 -16.88 -11.50 6.07
N LEU A 157 -16.38 -12.57 6.67
CA LEU A 157 -15.19 -12.62 7.48
C LEU A 157 -14.17 -11.71 6.81
N ILE A 158 -13.62 -10.77 7.57
CA ILE A 158 -12.24 -10.39 7.36
C ILE A 158 -11.48 -11.68 7.64
N THR A 159 -11.54 -12.65 6.74
CA THR A 159 -10.57 -13.71 6.66
C THR A 159 -9.32 -12.89 6.45
N GLU A 160 -8.56 -12.72 7.53
CA GLU A 160 -7.13 -12.47 7.51
C GLU A 160 -6.52 -13.67 6.75
N HIS A 161 -6.93 -13.91 5.49
CA HIS A 161 -6.10 -14.52 4.50
C HIS A 161 -5.01 -13.48 4.33
N TYR A 162 -3.97 -13.63 5.13
CA TYR A 162 -2.66 -13.15 4.78
C TYR A 162 -2.39 -13.71 3.39
N PHE A 163 -2.76 -12.94 2.36
CA PHE A 163 -2.32 -13.15 1.00
C PHE A 163 -0.85 -12.79 0.98
N TYR A 164 -0.05 -13.65 1.60
CA TYR A 164 1.34 -13.74 1.22
C TYR A 164 1.31 -14.15 -0.24
N VAL A 165 1.69 -13.24 -1.13
CA VAL A 165 2.11 -13.61 -2.48
C VAL A 165 3.22 -14.63 -2.28
N LYS A 166 2.85 -15.91 -2.36
CA LYS A 166 3.71 -17.03 -2.03
C LYS A 166 4.45 -17.39 -3.32
N GLY A 167 5.52 -16.66 -3.59
CA GLY A 167 6.30 -16.82 -4.81
C GLY A 167 7.20 -15.61 -5.07
N SER A 168 8.22 -15.80 -5.90
CA SER A 168 8.89 -14.69 -6.55
C SER A 168 7.95 -14.08 -7.59
N LEU A 169 8.02 -12.76 -7.80
CA LEU A 169 7.45 -12.21 -9.03
C LEU A 169 8.10 -12.93 -10.23
N PRO A 170 7.33 -13.30 -11.26
CA PRO A 170 7.89 -13.92 -12.44
C PRO A 170 8.91 -12.97 -13.05
N THR A 171 10.04 -13.52 -13.51
CA THR A 171 10.98 -12.77 -14.33
C THR A 171 10.33 -12.46 -15.66
N CYS A 172 10.61 -11.28 -16.22
CA CYS A 172 10.23 -11.00 -17.61
C CYS A 172 10.79 -12.13 -18.48
N PRO A 173 9.95 -12.83 -19.25
CA PRO A 173 10.42 -13.92 -20.09
C PRO A 173 11.37 -13.38 -21.16
N PRO A 174 12.29 -14.23 -21.65
CA PRO A 174 13.21 -13.85 -22.71
C PRO A 174 12.52 -13.71 -24.09
N GLU A 175 11.35 -14.33 -24.27
CA GLU A 175 10.56 -14.20 -25.50
C GLU A 175 9.89 -12.82 -25.63
N ASP A 176 9.61 -12.40 -26.87
CA ASP A 176 8.84 -11.18 -27.11
C ASP A 176 7.38 -11.36 -26.66
N LEU A 177 7.08 -10.78 -25.50
CA LEU A 177 5.76 -10.72 -24.87
C LEU A 177 4.65 -10.23 -25.82
N PHE A 178 5.00 -9.39 -26.79
CA PHE A 178 4.04 -8.73 -27.67
C PHE A 178 3.82 -9.49 -28.99
N GLN A 179 4.61 -10.52 -29.26
CA GLN A 179 4.41 -11.40 -30.42
C GLN A 179 3.77 -12.73 -30.04
N ASN A 180 3.86 -13.13 -28.77
CA ASN A 180 3.28 -14.38 -28.29
C ASN A 180 1.84 -14.19 -27.77
N SER A 181 0.91 -13.92 -28.71
CA SER A 181 -0.51 -13.68 -28.42
C SER A 181 -1.26 -14.87 -27.82
N ASN A 182 -0.64 -16.07 -27.82
CA ASN A 182 -1.26 -17.28 -27.28
C ASN A 182 -1.18 -17.37 -25.76
N ARG A 183 -0.21 -16.68 -25.14
CA ARG A 183 -0.03 -16.67 -23.68
C ARG A 183 -0.39 -15.33 -23.07
N PHE A 184 -0.09 -14.24 -23.76
CA PHE A 184 -0.27 -12.89 -23.22
C PHE A 184 -1.37 -12.15 -23.96
N TYR A 185 -2.25 -11.53 -23.19
CA TYR A 185 -3.16 -10.53 -23.70
C TYR A 185 -2.42 -9.21 -23.91
N VAL A 186 -2.20 -8.83 -25.16
CA VAL A 186 -1.60 -7.54 -25.51
C VAL A 186 -2.69 -6.48 -25.50
N VAL A 187 -2.56 -5.49 -24.61
CA VAL A 187 -3.59 -4.46 -24.43
C VAL A 187 -3.46 -3.41 -25.52
N GLU A 188 -4.56 -3.17 -26.23
CA GLU A 188 -4.66 -2.11 -27.24
C GLU A 188 -4.60 -0.71 -26.63
N GLU A 189 -4.12 0.27 -27.40
CA GLU A 189 -4.01 1.65 -26.90
C GLU A 189 -5.37 2.25 -26.53
N SER A 190 -6.44 1.89 -27.25
CA SER A 190 -7.80 2.33 -26.96
C SER A 190 -8.30 1.85 -25.59
N GLU A 191 -7.96 0.62 -25.19
CA GLU A 191 -8.33 0.07 -23.88
C GLU A 191 -7.57 0.74 -22.75
N LEU A 192 -6.31 1.13 -22.99
CA LEU A 192 -5.52 1.90 -22.02
C LEU A 192 -6.12 3.29 -21.76
N GLN A 193 -6.76 3.90 -22.76
CA GLN A 193 -7.43 5.20 -22.57
C GLN A 193 -8.70 5.09 -21.73
N VAL A 194 -9.38 3.95 -21.78
CA VAL A 194 -10.62 3.72 -21.02
C VAL A 194 -10.31 3.23 -19.60
N ASN A 195 -9.26 2.43 -19.44
CA ASN A 195 -8.92 1.77 -18.18
C ASN A 195 -7.72 2.44 -17.51
N ASP A 196 -7.99 3.35 -16.56
CA ASP A 196 -6.96 4.08 -15.83
C ASP A 196 -6.20 3.22 -14.79
N TRP A 197 -6.67 1.98 -14.54
CA TRP A 197 -6.09 1.11 -13.53
C TRP A 197 -4.66 0.69 -13.89
N ILE A 198 -4.36 0.36 -15.14
CA ILE A 198 -2.99 -0.04 -15.52
C ILE A 198 -2.00 1.09 -15.21
N ARG A 199 -2.38 2.33 -15.51
CA ARG A 199 -1.61 3.51 -15.14
C ARG A 199 -1.47 3.64 -13.62
N LEU A 200 -2.54 3.41 -12.86
CA LEU A 200 -2.49 3.42 -11.40
C LEU A 200 -1.47 2.40 -10.85
N TYR A 201 -1.44 1.16 -11.37
CA TYR A 201 -0.47 0.15 -10.92
C TYR A 201 0.97 0.53 -11.27
N LEU A 202 1.21 1.11 -12.45
CA LEU A 202 2.52 1.66 -12.81
C LEU A 202 2.95 2.80 -11.86
N GLU A 203 2.06 3.75 -11.59
CA GLU A 203 2.31 4.86 -10.67
C GLU A 203 2.61 4.37 -9.24
N LEU A 204 1.85 3.37 -8.75
CA LEU A 204 2.11 2.72 -7.47
C LEU A 204 3.48 2.03 -7.43
N ALA A 205 3.84 1.31 -8.50
CA ALA A 205 5.12 0.61 -8.59
C ALA A 205 6.30 1.59 -8.48
N VAL A 206 6.26 2.70 -9.22
CA VAL A 206 7.31 3.73 -9.18
C VAL A 206 7.34 4.43 -7.82
N ALA A 207 6.18 4.86 -7.30
CA ALA A 207 6.10 5.64 -6.07
C ALA A 207 6.50 4.85 -4.82
N THR A 208 6.21 3.54 -4.77
CA THR A 208 6.59 2.68 -3.64
C THR A 208 8.08 2.34 -3.67
N THR A 209 8.67 2.15 -4.85
CA THR A 209 10.09 1.77 -4.99
C THR A 209 11.06 2.93 -4.81
N HIS A 210 10.69 4.15 -5.22
CA HIS A 210 11.59 5.32 -5.19
C HIS A 210 11.38 6.25 -3.99
N ARG A 211 10.67 5.76 -2.97
CA ARG A 211 10.21 6.51 -1.78
C ARG A 211 11.31 7.24 -0.99
N SER A 212 12.56 6.77 -1.05
CA SER A 212 13.72 7.34 -0.33
C SER A 212 14.21 8.68 -0.89
N THR A 213 13.74 9.11 -2.06
CA THR A 213 14.21 10.34 -2.71
C THR A 213 13.59 11.63 -2.17
N GLY A 214 12.71 11.55 -1.16
CA GLY A 214 12.19 12.69 -0.39
C GLY A 214 11.29 13.66 -1.16
N ARG A 215 11.07 13.44 -2.46
CA ARG A 215 10.21 14.27 -3.31
C ARG A 215 8.86 13.59 -3.49
N ASN A 216 7.78 14.37 -3.47
CA ASN A 216 6.54 13.95 -4.12
C ASN A 216 6.92 13.60 -5.57
N HIS A 217 6.84 12.31 -5.92
CA HIS A 217 7.17 11.89 -7.27
C HIS A 217 6.22 12.58 -8.23
N ASP A 218 6.79 13.36 -9.15
CA ASP A 218 6.07 13.78 -10.33
C ASP A 218 5.99 12.57 -11.27
N LEU A 219 4.79 12.03 -11.38
CA LEU A 219 4.48 10.85 -12.18
C LEU A 219 3.81 11.26 -13.52
N SER A 220 3.63 12.56 -13.77
CA SER A 220 2.99 13.05 -14.99
C SER A 220 3.77 12.66 -16.25
N GLY A 221 5.09 12.59 -16.16
CA GLY A 221 5.98 12.20 -17.26
C GLY A 221 5.99 10.70 -17.59
N LEU A 222 5.29 9.85 -16.82
CA LEU A 222 5.20 8.43 -17.13
C LEU A 222 4.34 8.19 -18.38
N LYS A 223 4.95 7.54 -19.38
CA LYS A 223 4.30 7.12 -20.62
C LYS A 223 4.28 5.60 -20.71
N ILE A 224 3.08 5.04 -20.89
CA ILE A 224 2.89 3.62 -21.18
C ILE A 224 3.14 3.43 -22.69
N MET A 225 4.04 2.51 -23.05
CA MET A 225 4.35 2.21 -24.46
C MET A 225 3.61 0.97 -24.95
N LYS A 226 3.67 -0.12 -24.18
CA LYS A 226 2.99 -1.38 -24.46
C LYS A 226 2.67 -2.08 -23.14
N VAL A 227 1.58 -2.87 -23.12
CA VAL A 227 1.17 -3.66 -21.95
C VAL A 227 0.81 -5.07 -22.40
N ALA A 228 1.30 -6.05 -21.67
CA ALA A 228 0.96 -7.45 -21.81
C ALA A 228 0.45 -7.96 -20.46
N ILE A 229 -0.65 -8.70 -20.45
CA ILE A 229 -1.27 -9.29 -19.26
C ILE A 229 -1.18 -10.81 -19.41
N ASP A 230 -0.60 -11.47 -18.41
CA ASP A 230 -0.62 -12.93 -18.26
C ASP A 230 -1.76 -13.28 -17.29
N THR A 231 -2.74 -14.03 -17.77
CA THR A 231 -3.85 -14.53 -16.96
C THR A 231 -3.74 -16.04 -16.84
N CYS A 232 -3.70 -16.54 -15.60
CA CYS A 232 -3.90 -17.95 -15.33
C CYS A 232 -5.39 -18.27 -15.58
N GLU A 233 -5.81 -18.47 -16.83
CA GLU A 233 -7.11 -19.08 -17.09
C GLU A 233 -7.02 -20.58 -16.75
N ASP A 234 -7.89 -21.05 -15.86
CA ASP A 234 -8.08 -22.49 -15.62
C ASP A 234 -8.57 -23.11 -16.94
N VAL A 235 -7.66 -23.73 -17.69
CA VAL A 235 -8.04 -24.64 -18.76
C VAL A 235 -8.84 -25.76 -18.11
N PRO A 236 -10.13 -25.98 -18.46
CA PRO A 236 -10.85 -27.15 -17.98
C PRO A 236 -10.35 -28.34 -18.80
N ASN A 237 -9.16 -28.86 -18.44
CA ASN A 237 -8.78 -30.26 -18.62
C ASN A 237 -7.42 -30.54 -17.99
N GLU A 238 -7.45 -31.56 -17.13
CA GLU A 238 -6.36 -32.29 -16.48
C GLU A 238 -4.94 -32.07 -17.03
N ALA A 239 -4.25 -31.09 -16.45
CA ALA A 239 -2.87 -31.21 -16.00
C ALA A 239 -2.52 -29.91 -15.26
N SER A 240 -2.46 -29.99 -13.95
CA SER A 240 -2.05 -28.90 -13.08
C SER A 240 -0.62 -28.45 -13.43
N GLN A 241 -0.49 -27.44 -14.29
CA GLN A 241 0.73 -26.67 -14.40
C GLN A 241 0.52 -25.41 -13.58
N GLN A 242 1.05 -25.47 -12.36
CA GLN A 242 1.15 -24.37 -11.42
C GLN A 242 1.75 -23.15 -12.11
N CYS A 243 1.04 -22.03 -12.02
CA CYS A 243 1.59 -20.72 -12.34
C CYS A 243 2.85 -20.48 -11.48
N HIS A 244 3.94 -20.13 -12.15
CA HIS A 244 5.26 -19.86 -11.57
C HIS A 244 5.37 -18.46 -10.96
#